data_AF-A0A962JM00-F1
#
_entry.id   AF-A0A962JM00-F1
#
_cell.length_a   1.000
_cell.length_b   1.000
_cell.length_c   1.000
_cell.angle_alpha   90.00
_cell.angle_beta   90.00
_cell.angle_gamma   90.00
#
_symmetry.space_group_name_H-M   'P 1'
#
loop_
_entity.id
_entity.type
_entity.pdbx_description
1 polymer ?
#
loop_
_entity_poly.entity_id
_entity_poly.type
_entity_poly.pdbx_seq_one_letter_code
_entity_poly.pdbx_strand_id
1 'polypeptide(L)' 'MSYNNIPPGKDAPNDIYVVIEIPANHDPIKYEIDKDSDALFVDRFMGTAMFYPANYGYIPNTLSEDGDALDVLVVTPYPV' A
#
# COMPACT_ATOMS: atom_id res chain seq x y z
N MET A 1 10.15 14.21 3.44
CA MET A 1 8.94 14.25 2.60
C MET A 1 7.96 13.31 3.26
N SER A 2 6.74 13.78 3.57
CA SER A 2 5.74 13.00 4.29
C SER A 2 4.74 12.40 3.32
N TYR A 3 4.28 11.17 3.56
CA TYR A 3 3.23 10.55 2.75
C TYR A 3 1.91 11.31 2.83
N ASN A 4 1.67 12.02 3.95
CA ASN A 4 0.49 12.86 4.16
C ASN A 4 0.37 14.02 3.14
N ASN A 5 1.49 14.45 2.56
CA ASN A 5 1.51 15.53 1.57
C ASN A 5 1.21 15.04 0.13
N ILE A 6 1.02 13.74 -0.07
CA ILE A 6 0.71 13.14 -1.37
C ILE A 6 -0.82 13.20 -1.55
N PRO A 7 -1.36 13.88 -2.58
CA PRO A 7 -2.80 13.87 -2.83
C PRO A 7 -3.28 12.45 -3.20
N PRO A 8 -4.58 12.14 -3.12
CA PRO A 8 -5.10 10.82 -3.49
C PRO A 8 -4.91 10.47 -4.98
N GLY A 9 -4.65 11.45 -5.84
CA GLY A 9 -4.46 11.27 -7.28
C GLY A 9 -4.45 12.61 -8.01
N LYS A 10 -4.25 12.58 -9.34
CA LYS A 10 -4.38 13.78 -10.19
C LYS A 10 -5.84 14.13 -10.51
N ASP A 11 -6.68 13.11 -10.65
CA ASP A 11 -8.09 13.21 -11.02
C ASP A 11 -8.88 12.07 -10.35
N ALA A 12 -8.86 12.04 -9.01
CA ALA A 12 -9.61 11.01 -8.29
C ALA A 12 -11.13 11.16 -8.53
N PRO A 13 -11.87 10.09 -8.88
CA PRO A 13 -11.48 8.69 -8.78
C PRO A 13 -10.90 8.03 -10.05
N ASN A 14 -10.76 8.77 -11.16
CA ASN A 14 -10.31 8.23 -12.45
C ASN A 14 -8.79 7.96 -12.51
N ASP A 15 -8.00 8.80 -11.82
CA ASP A 15 -6.54 8.67 -11.68
C ASP A 15 -6.18 8.83 -10.19
N ILE A 16 -5.60 7.77 -9.62
CA ILE A 16 -5.23 7.68 -8.22
C ILE A 16 -3.73 7.39 -8.07
N TYR A 17 -3.16 7.89 -6.98
CA TYR A 17 -1.84 7.47 -6.54
C TYR A 17 -1.97 6.34 -5.53
N VAL A 18 -1.04 5.39 -5.60
CA VAL A 18 -0.94 4.27 -4.66
C VAL A 18 0.46 4.26 -4.09
N VAL A 19 0.57 4.27 -2.77
CA VAL A 19 1.84 4.08 -2.07
C VAL A 19 2.01 2.58 -1.87
N ILE A 20 3.01 1.99 -2.52
CA ILE A 20 3.25 0.54 -2.47
C ILE A 20 3.98 0.16 -1.19
N GLU A 21 3.44 -0.84 -0.49
CA GLU A 21 4.02 -1.40 0.73
C GLU A 21 4.60 -2.79 0.47
N ILE A 22 3.95 -3.58 -0.40
CA ILE A 22 4.37 -4.96 -0.68
C ILE A 22 4.43 -5.16 -2.21
N PRO A 23 5.62 -5.43 -2.77
CA PRO A 23 5.76 -5.76 -4.18
C PRO A 23 5.08 -7.09 -4.53
N ALA A 24 4.63 -7.24 -5.78
CA ALA A 24 4.06 -8.49 -6.28
C ALA A 24 5.06 -9.65 -6.14
N ASN A 25 4.59 -10.82 -5.68
CA ASN A 25 5.38 -12.04 -5.45
C ASN A 25 6.60 -11.86 -4.52
N HIS A 26 6.61 -10.84 -3.67
CA HIS A 26 7.66 -10.63 -2.68
C HIS A 26 7.63 -11.70 -1.57
N ASP A 27 8.73 -11.83 -0.83
CA ASP A 27 8.82 -12.65 0.39
C ASP A 27 7.63 -12.39 1.33
N PRO A 28 7.17 -13.41 2.10
CA PRO A 28 5.90 -13.41 2.83
C PRO A 28 5.95 -12.54 4.09
N ILE A 29 6.15 -11.24 3.90
CA ILE A 29 6.27 -10.21 4.92
C ILE A 29 5.23 -9.15 4.60
N LYS A 30 4.32 -8.90 5.55
CA LYS A 30 3.43 -7.75 5.49
C LYS A 30 4.20 -6.54 6.02
N TYR A 31 4.63 -5.69 5.10
CA TYR A 31 5.08 -4.35 5.45
C TYR A 31 3.88 -3.42 5.54
N GLU A 32 4.04 -2.38 6.34
CA GLU A 32 3.04 -1.34 6.53
C GLU A 32 3.74 -0.01 6.82
N ILE A 33 3.24 1.07 6.26
CA ILE A 33 3.74 2.41 6.53
C ILE A 33 3.06 2.93 7.80
N ASP A 34 3.88 3.22 8.80
CA ASP A 34 3.41 3.90 10.00
C ASP A 34 3.18 5.39 9.70
N LYS A 35 1.93 5.83 9.87
CA LYS A 35 1.46 7.18 9.51
C LYS A 35 2.08 8.29 10.38
N ASP A 36 2.47 7.96 11.62
CA ASP A 36 3.04 8.93 12.56
C ASP A 36 4.52 9.19 12.28
N SER A 37 5.27 8.16 11.90
CA SER A 37 6.71 8.24 11.64
C SER A 37 7.10 8.35 10.17
N ASP A 38 6.15 8.19 9.23
CA ASP A 38 6.39 8.13 7.78
C ASP A 38 7.45 7.07 7.40
N ALA A 39 7.48 5.94 8.10
CA ALA A 39 8.46 4.87 7.89
C ALA A 39 7.79 3.51 7.65
N LEU A 40 8.48 2.65 6.89
CA LEU A 40 8.04 1.29 6.60
C LEU A 40 8.43 0.35 7.75
N PHE A 41 7.46 -0.33 8.32
CA PHE A 41 7.65 -1.32 9.38
C PHE A 41 7.22 -2.72 8.93
N VAL A 42 7.77 -3.73 9.61
CA VAL A 42 7.26 -5.09 9.53
C VAL A 42 6.08 -5.20 10.49
N ASP A 43 4.87 -5.37 9.95
CA ASP A 43 3.70 -5.72 10.76
C ASP A 43 3.80 -7.19 11.19
N ARG A 44 3.95 -8.10 10.22
CA ARG A 44 4.06 -9.53 10.49
C ARG A 44 4.65 -10.34 9.35
N PHE A 45 5.09 -11.56 9.67
CA PHE A 45 5.35 -12.61 8.68
C PHE A 45 4.05 -13.37 8.36
N MET A 46 3.81 -13.69 7.10
CA MET A 46 2.64 -14.46 6.68
C MET A 46 2.86 -15.95 7.02
N GLY A 47 1.90 -16.58 7.68
CA GLY A 47 1.99 -17.98 8.10
C GLY A 47 1.65 -19.00 7.02
N THR A 48 1.06 -18.56 5.90
CA THR A 48 0.69 -19.42 4.76
C THR A 48 1.73 -19.30 3.65
N ALA A 49 1.94 -20.39 2.91
CA ALA A 49 2.81 -20.41 1.73
C ALA A 49 2.14 -19.73 0.52
N MET A 50 1.83 -18.44 0.67
CA MET A 50 1.19 -17.58 -0.33
C MET A 50 1.93 -16.25 -0.41
N PHE A 51 1.83 -15.59 -1.57
CA PHE A 51 2.40 -14.28 -1.82
C PHE A 51 1.34 -13.35 -2.38
N TYR A 52 1.56 -12.04 -2.29
CA TYR A 52 0.67 -11.06 -2.91
C TYR A 52 0.72 -11.17 -4.44
N PRO A 53 -0.41 -11.36 -5.13
CA PRO A 53 -0.44 -11.60 -6.57
C PRO A 53 -0.20 -10.34 -7.42
N ALA A 54 -0.25 -9.17 -6.80
CA ALA A 54 -0.05 -7.85 -7.39
C ALA A 54 0.59 -6.93 -6.34
N ASN A 55 1.08 -5.75 -6.75
CA ASN A 55 1.65 -4.79 -5.80
C ASN A 55 0.52 -4.29 -4.88
N TYR A 56 0.73 -4.37 -3.58
CA TYR A 56 -0.24 -3.96 -2.58
C TYR A 56 0.19 -2.65 -1.91
N GLY A 57 -0.79 -1.82 -1.61
CA GLY A 57 -0.61 -0.57 -0.91
C GLY A 57 -1.94 0.14 -0.73
N TYR A 58 -1.88 1.44 -0.45
CA TYR A 58 -3.06 2.26 -0.15
C TYR A 58 -3.09 3.57 -0.92
N ILE A 59 -4.27 4.19 -0.99
CA ILE A 59 -4.47 5.53 -1.55
C ILE A 59 -4.29 6.57 -0.43
N PRO A 60 -3.30 7.48 -0.51
CA PRO A 60 -3.13 8.55 0.47
C PRO A 60 -4.38 9.41 0.60
N ASN A 61 -4.60 10.00 1.79
CA ASN A 61 -5.70 10.93 2.04
C ASN A 61 -7.10 10.35 1.74
N THR A 62 -7.29 9.06 2.04
CA THR A 62 -8.59 8.38 2.04
C THR A 62 -8.87 7.80 3.42
N LEU A 63 -10.15 7.53 3.70
CA LEU A 63 -10.59 6.91 4.94
C LEU A 63 -11.70 5.90 4.63
N SER A 64 -11.42 4.64 4.94
CA SER A 64 -12.31 3.49 4.88
C SER A 64 -13.13 3.37 6.17
N GLU A 65 -14.13 2.50 6.16
CA GLU A 65 -15.05 2.29 7.30
C GLU A 65 -14.38 1.62 8.51
N ASP A 66 -13.25 0.95 8.31
CA ASP A 66 -12.42 0.34 9.35
C ASP A 66 -11.43 1.32 10.00
N GLY A 67 -11.36 2.56 9.51
CA GLY A 67 -10.49 3.62 10.03
C GLY A 67 -9.14 3.74 9.32
N ASP A 68 -8.88 2.92 8.29
CA ASP A 68 -7.64 2.95 7.53
C ASP A 68 -7.80 3.60 6.15
N ALA A 69 -6.67 3.77 5.45
CA ALA A 69 -6.72 4.25 4.08
C ALA A 69 -7.29 3.15 3.17
N LEU A 70 -7.84 3.52 2.01
CA LEU A 70 -8.35 2.54 1.06
C LEU A 70 -7.21 1.73 0.43
N ASP A 71 -7.31 0.41 0.57
CA ASP A 71 -6.38 -0.56 0.00
C ASP A 71 -6.56 -0.75 -1.51
N VAL A 72 -5.44 -1.00 -2.20
CA VAL A 72 -5.40 -1.23 -3.65
C VAL A 72 -4.42 -2.35 -3.99
N LEU A 73 -4.82 -3.20 -4.93
CA LEU A 73 -3.92 -4.10 -5.66
C LEU A 73 -3.65 -3.54 -7.05
N VAL A 74 -2.39 -3.21 -7.34
CA VAL A 74 -1.95 -2.65 -8.62
C VAL A 74 -1.34 -3.75 -9.48
N VAL A 75 -2.11 -4.17 -10.49
CA VAL A 75 -1.68 -5.17 -11.46
C VAL A 75 -0.72 -4.55 -12.47
N THR A 76 0.53 -5.01 -12.46
CA THR A 76 1.56 -4.54 -13.40
C THR A 76 2.46 -5.71 -13.82
N PRO A 77 3.23 -5.59 -14.91
CA PRO A 77 4.14 -6.65 -15.36
C PRO A 77 5.35 -6.88 -14.44
N TYR A 78 5.68 -5.92 -13.56
CA TYR A 78 6.88 -5.96 -12.73
C TYR A 78 6.57 -5.57 -11.28
N PRO A 79 7.20 -6.21 -10.28
CA PRO A 79 7.13 -5.74 -8.90
C PRO A 79 7.69 -4.31 -8.78
N VAL A 80 7.07 -3.49 -7.94
CA VAL A 80 7.46 -2.09 -7.66
C VAL A 80 8.05 -2.01 -6.26
#